data_AF-A0A935A6K8-F1
#
_entry.id   AF-A0A935A6K8-F1
#
_cell.length_a   1.000
_cell.length_b   1.000
_cell.length_c   1.000
_cell.angle_alpha   90.00
_cell.angle_beta   90.00
_cell.angle_gamma   90.00
#
_symmetry.space_group_name_H-M   'P 1'
#
loop_
_entity.id
_entity.type
_entity.pdbx_description
1 polymer ?
#
loop_
_entity_poly.entity_id
_entity_poly.type
_entity_poly.pdbx_seq_one_letter_code
_entity_poly.pdbx_strand_id
1 'polypeptide(L)' 'MTTQTAETTIDVRTIIPRERHPLIFDAFNKLPPDEAFLLVNDHDPKPLYYQFQAELGPVFTWDYLESGPEVWKVRITKTS' A
#
# COMPACT_ATOMS: atom_id res chain seq x y z
N MET A 1 -17.02 1.99 19.08
CA MET A 1 -16.51 0.62 18.84
C MET A 1 -15.85 0.66 17.48
N THR A 2 -14.52 0.68 17.41
CA THR A 2 -13.80 0.64 16.13
C THR A 2 -13.83 -0.79 15.62
N THR A 3 -14.62 -1.03 14.58
CA THR A 3 -14.62 -2.29 13.85
C THR A 3 -13.22 -2.47 13.27
N GLN A 4 -12.46 -3.45 13.77
CA GLN A 4 -11.20 -3.84 13.15
C GLN A 4 -11.55 -4.67 11.91
N THR A 5 -11.80 -3.98 10.79
CA THR A 5 -11.94 -4.65 9.49
C THR A 5 -10.60 -5.32 9.18
N ALA A 6 -10.63 -6.61 8.86
CA ALA A 6 -9.43 -7.32 8.44
C ALA A 6 -8.95 -6.74 7.10
N GLU A 7 -7.84 -6.02 7.14
CA GLU A 7 -7.28 -5.37 5.96
C GLU A 7 -6.62 -6.40 5.05
N THR A 8 -6.89 -6.33 3.75
CA THR A 8 -6.24 -7.21 2.78
C THR A 8 -4.74 -6.95 2.80
N THR A 9 -3.92 -8.00 2.77
CA THR A 9 -2.46 -7.89 2.68
C THR A 9 -1.99 -8.26 1.28
N ILE A 10 -1.25 -7.35 0.65
CA ILE A 10 -0.55 -7.55 -0.62
C ILE A 10 0.93 -7.73 -0.31
N ASP A 11 1.39 -8.98 -0.30
CA ASP A 11 2.80 -9.31 -0.16
C ASP A 11 3.45 -9.41 -1.55
N VAL A 12 4.28 -8.42 -1.89
CA VAL A 12 4.91 -8.34 -3.22
C VAL A 12 6.27 -9.03 -3.29
N ARG A 13 6.77 -9.59 -2.18
CA ARG A 13 8.09 -10.26 -2.14
C ARG A 13 8.12 -11.52 -3.01
N THR A 14 6.96 -12.14 -3.22
CA THR A 14 6.78 -13.32 -4.08
C THR A 14 6.36 -12.97 -5.51
N ILE A 15 6.14 -11.67 -5.80
CA ILE A 15 5.65 -11.16 -7.08
C ILE A 15 6.83 -10.59 -7.87
N ILE A 16 6.89 -10.93 -9.16
CA ILE A 16 7.97 -10.46 -10.03
C ILE A 16 7.91 -8.92 -10.19
N PRO A 17 9.06 -8.22 -10.24
CA PRO A 17 9.11 -6.76 -10.12
C PRO A 17 8.17 -5.99 -11.04
N ARG A 18 8.05 -6.41 -12.32
CA ARG A 18 7.19 -5.74 -13.31
C ARG A 18 5.69 -5.82 -13.01
N GLU A 19 5.26 -6.76 -12.18
CA GLU A 19 3.84 -6.96 -11.83
C GLU A 19 3.45 -6.26 -10.52
N ARG A 20 4.43 -5.87 -9.69
CA ARG A 20 4.18 -5.28 -8.37
C ARG A 20 3.37 -3.98 -8.47
N HIS A 21 3.86 -2.99 -9.22
CA HIS A 21 3.21 -1.68 -9.30
C HIS A 21 1.81 -1.77 -9.93
N PRO A 22 1.60 -2.41 -11.10
CA PRO A 22 0.26 -2.56 -11.67
C PRO A 22 -0.75 -3.18 -10.70
N LEU A 23 -0.34 -4.21 -9.95
CA LEU A 23 -1.20 -4.85 -8.95
C LEU A 23 -1.58 -3.89 -7.81
N ILE A 24 -0.61 -3.15 -7.27
CA ILE A 24 -0.84 -2.25 -6.14
C ILE A 24 -1.76 -1.09 -6.55
N PHE A 25 -1.56 -0.51 -7.74
CA PHE A 25 -2.43 0.55 -8.26
C PHE A 25 -3.83 0.05 -8.57
N ASP A 26 -3.98 -1.14 -9.16
CA ASP A 26 -5.30 -1.76 -9.39
C ASP A 26 -6.03 -2.02 -8.06
N ALA A 27 -5.33 -2.54 -7.05
CA ALA A 27 -5.89 -2.73 -5.72
C ALA A 27 -6.34 -1.41 -5.08
N PHE A 28 -5.53 -0.35 -5.17
CA PHE A 28 -5.89 0.97 -4.66
C PHE A 28 -7.10 1.56 -5.38
N ASN A 29 -7.17 1.46 -6.71
CA ASN A 29 -8.29 1.98 -7.49
C ASN A 29 -9.61 1.31 -7.14
N LYS A 30 -9.57 0.02 -6.74
CA LYS A 30 -10.74 -0.76 -6.31
C LYS A 30 -11.13 -0.53 -4.85
N LEU A 31 -10.29 0.12 -4.04
CA LEU A 31 -10.64 0.44 -2.66
C LEU A 31 -11.83 1.41 -2.60
N PRO A 32 -12.82 1.13 -1.72
CA PRO A 32 -13.76 2.14 -1.27
C PRO A 32 -13.04 3.28 -0.52
N PRO A 33 -13.65 4.49 -0.43
CA PRO A 33 -13.18 5.52 0.48
C PRO A 33 -13.13 5.02 1.93
N ASP A 34 -12.16 5.50 2.69
CA ASP A 34 -11.84 5.16 4.08
C ASP A 34 -11.39 3.71 4.33
N GLU A 35 -11.22 2.92 3.27
CA GLU A 35 -10.63 1.58 3.35
C GLU A 35 -9.14 1.56 3.00
N ALA A 36 -8.48 0.49 3.43
CA ALA A 36 -7.03 0.33 3.30
C ALA A 36 -6.63 -1.11 3.04
N PHE A 37 -5.42 -1.27 2.49
CA PHE A 37 -4.71 -2.54 2.45
C PHE A 37 -3.30 -2.39 3.03
N LEU A 38 -2.70 -3.54 3.38
CA LEU A 38 -1.32 -3.63 3.85
C LEU A 38 -0.43 -4.05 2.69
N LEU A 39 0.59 -3.27 2.37
CA LEU A 39 1.66 -3.64 1.45
C LEU A 39 2.84 -4.19 2.24
N VAL A 40 3.33 -5.38 1.87
CA VAL A 40 4.55 -5.99 2.43
C VAL A 40 5.60 -6.09 1.32
N ASN A 41 6.78 -5.52 1.57
CA ASN A 41 7.86 -5.44 0.60
C ASN A 41 9.22 -5.84 1.22
N ASP A 42 10.18 -6.19 0.36
CA ASP A 42 11.56 -6.57 0.73
C ASP A 42 12.51 -5.38 0.90
N HIS A 43 12.04 -4.16 0.62
CA HIS A 43 12.78 -2.90 0.76
C HIS A 43 11.82 -1.74 1.02
N ASP A 44 12.37 -0.58 1.36
CA ASP A 44 11.59 0.65 1.57
C ASP A 44 10.79 1.01 0.29
N PRO A 45 9.44 1.01 0.33
CA PRO A 45 8.62 1.34 -0.83
C PRO A 45 8.54 2.86 -1.11
N LYS A 46 9.47 3.68 -0.58
CA LYS A 46 9.55 5.12 -0.83
C LYS A 46 9.47 5.53 -2.31
N PRO A 47 10.10 4.84 -3.29
CA PRO A 47 9.90 5.18 -4.70
C PRO A 47 8.44 5.04 -5.16
N LEU A 48 7.73 4.02 -4.66
CA LEU A 48 6.31 3.80 -4.94
C LEU A 48 5.44 4.88 -4.30
N TYR A 49 5.76 5.32 -3.07
CA TYR A 49 5.08 6.45 -2.43
C TYR A 49 5.10 7.71 -3.32
N TYR A 50 6.27 8.06 -3.87
CA TYR A 50 6.36 9.22 -4.76
C TYR A 50 5.59 9.03 -6.07
N GLN A 51 5.54 7.80 -6.60
CA GLN A 51 4.71 7.51 -7.77
C GLN A 51 3.22 7.69 -7.46
N PHE A 52 2.76 7.18 -6.32
CA PHE A 52 1.40 7.41 -5.82
C PHE A 52 1.08 8.90 -5.69
N GLN A 53 1.98 9.67 -5.08
CA GLN A 53 1.82 11.11 -4.92
C GLN A 53 1.72 11.84 -6.26
N ALA A 54 2.53 11.45 -7.25
CA ALA A 54 2.52 12.05 -8.57
C ALA A 54 1.28 11.70 -9.40
N GLU A 55 0.79 10.46 -9.32
CA GLU A 55 -0.33 9.98 -10.15
C GLU A 55 -1.71 10.26 -9.53
N LEU A 56 -1.82 10.21 -8.21
CA LEU A 56 -3.10 10.25 -7.50
C LEU A 56 -3.32 11.55 -6.71
N GLY A 57 -2.25 12.28 -6.39
CA GLY A 57 -2.32 13.46 -5.53
C GLY A 57 -2.70 13.11 -4.08
N PRO A 58 -3.28 14.04 -3.31
CA PRO A 58 -3.51 13.89 -1.87
C PRO A 58 -4.82 13.12 -1.54
N VAL A 59 -5.02 11.95 -2.14
CA VAL A 59 -6.22 11.09 -1.95
C VAL A 59 -5.93 9.80 -1.16
N PHE A 60 -4.79 9.73 -0.50
CA PHE A 60 -4.37 8.57 0.28
C PHE A 60 -3.55 8.94 1.51
N THR A 61 -3.50 8.03 2.49
CA THR A 61 -2.49 8.03 3.56
C THR A 61 -1.48 6.92 3.36
N TRP A 62 -0.29 7.10 3.93
CA TRP A 62 0.81 6.16 3.84
C TRP A 62 1.46 5.98 5.21
N ASP A 63 1.04 4.93 5.90
CA ASP A 63 1.39 4.71 7.30
C ASP A 63 2.36 3.53 7.41
N TYR A 64 3.60 3.78 7.81
CA TYR A 64 4.56 2.70 8.07
C TYR A 64 4.15 1.94 9.33
N LEU A 65 3.96 0.63 9.21
CA LEU A 65 3.74 -0.29 10.32
C LEU A 65 5.03 -1.03 10.70
N GLU A 66 5.92 -1.23 9.72
CA GLU A 66 7.24 -1.83 9.93
C GLU A 66 8.23 -1.20 8.94
N SER A 67 9.42 -0.85 9.43
CA SER A 67 10.44 -0.09 8.69
C SER A 67 11.77 -0.84 8.58
N GLY A 68 11.71 -2.13 8.22
CA GLY A 68 12.89 -2.93 7.92
C GLY A 68 13.76 -3.30 9.13
N PRO A 69 14.92 -3.94 8.88
CA PRO A 69 15.50 -4.23 7.57
C PRO A 69 14.94 -5.49 6.89
N GLU A 70 14.30 -6.40 7.65
CA GLU A 70 13.85 -7.69 7.13
C GLU A 70 12.52 -7.58 6.35
N VAL A 71 11.62 -6.72 6.82
CA VAL A 71 10.30 -6.52 6.22
C VAL A 71 9.92 -5.05 6.28
N TRP A 72 9.37 -4.55 5.18
CA TRP A 72 8.74 -3.23 5.13
C TRP A 72 7.25 -3.42 4.97
N LYS A 73 6.48 -2.91 5.95
CA LYS A 73 5.02 -2.98 5.92
C LYS A 73 4.44 -1.58 6.00
N VAL A 74 3.62 -1.24 5.01
CA VAL A 74 2.91 0.05 4.96
C VAL A 74 1.41 -0.19 4.81
N ARG A 75 0.62 0.58 5.53
CA ARG A 75 -0.83 0.65 5.39
C ARG A 75 -1.14 1.81 4.47
N ILE A 76 -1.83 1.52 3.37
CA ILE A 76 -2.22 2.51 2.36
C ILE A 76 -3.74 2.66 2.43
N THR A 77 -4.21 3.83 2.85
CA THR A 77 -5.64 4.14 3.00
C THR A 77 -6.08 5.05 1.87
N LYS A 78 -7.25 4.82 1.28
CA LYS A 78 -7.88 5.77 0.36
C LYS A 78 -8.75 6.75 1.14
N THR A 79 -8.51 8.05 1.01
CA THR A 79 -9.19 9.06 1.85
C THR A 79 -10.43 9.69 1.20
N SER A 80 -10.64 9.48 -0.09
CA SER A 80 -11.80 10.02 -0.84
C SER A 80 -12.04 9.30 -2.16
#